data_AF-A0A2N6QKF5-F1
#
_entry.id   AF-A0A2N6QKF5-F1
#
_cell.length_a   1.000
_cell.length_b   1.000
_cell.length_c   1.000
_cell.angle_alpha   90.00
_cell.angle_beta   90.00
_cell.angle_gamma   90.00
#
_symmetry.space_group_name_H-M   'P 1'
#
loop_
_entity.id
_entity.type
_entity.pdbx_description
1 polymer ?
#
loop_
_entity_poly.entity_id
_entity_poly.type
_entity_poly.pdbx_seq_one_letter_code
_entity_poly.pdbx_strand_id
1 'polypeptide(L)' 'MRRIGIKYYKMGLYTNEQFALFVKRGYVTPEEYKEMTGVDYDPEKAHV' A
#
# COMPACT_ATOMS: atom_id res chain seq x y z
N MET A 1 9.99 2.16 -7.80
CA MET A 1 9.00 2.78 -6.88
C MET A 1 8.71 1.94 -5.63
N ARG A 2 8.59 0.60 -5.72
CA ARG A 2 8.36 -0.33 -4.57
C ARG A 2 9.11 0.03 -3.28
N ARG A 3 10.45 0.05 -3.34
CA ARG A 3 11.33 0.25 -2.17
C ARG A 3 11.14 1.61 -1.47
N ILE A 4 10.85 2.66 -2.24
CA ILE A 4 10.60 4.02 -1.72
C ILE A 4 9.19 4.09 -1.10
N GLY A 5 8.18 3.51 -1.76
CA GLY A 5 6.81 3.46 -1.24
C GLY A 5 6.72 2.74 0.12
N ILE A 6 7.36 1.57 0.23
CA ILE A 6 7.45 0.82 1.49
C ILE A 6 8.17 1.64 2.56
N LYS A 7 9.29 2.31 2.22
CA LYS A 7 10.03 3.13 3.18
C LYS A 7 9.17 4.26 3.75
N TYR A 8 8.46 4.99 2.89
CA TYR A 8 7.62 6.10 3.33
C TYR A 8 6.40 5.64 4.15
N TYR A 9 5.81 4.49 3.80
CA TYR A 9 4.76 3.90 4.64
C TYR A 9 5.29 3.53 6.03
N LYS A 10 6.48 2.90 6.14
CA LYS A 10 7.12 2.62 7.44
C LYS A 10 7.48 3.88 8.25
N MET A 11 7.67 5.01 7.57
CA MET A 11 7.88 6.32 8.22
C MET A 11 6.57 6.97 8.69
N GLY A 12 5.41 6.35 8.44
CA GLY A 12 4.10 6.89 8.80
C GLY A 12 3.61 8.02 7.88
N LEU A 13 4.21 8.17 6.69
CA LEU A 13 3.84 9.22 5.73
C LEU A 13 2.59 8.91 4.92
N TYR A 14 2.10 7.66 5.01
CA TYR A 14 0.92 7.20 4.28
C TYR A 14 0.00 6.41 5.21
N THR A 15 -1.30 6.64 5.09
CA THR A 15 -2.33 5.76 5.66
C THR A 15 -2.42 4.46 4.86
N ASN A 16 -3.13 3.46 5.39
CA ASN A 16 -3.41 2.22 4.67
C ASN A 16 -4.10 2.47 3.32
N GLU A 17 -5.07 3.40 3.28
CA GLU A 17 -5.77 3.77 2.04
C GLU A 17 -4.81 4.39 1.01
N GLN A 18 -3.93 5.29 1.45
CA GLN A 18 -2.93 5.87 0.56
C GLN A 18 -1.88 4.84 0.12
N PHE A 19 -1.56 3.87 0.98
CA PHE A 19 -0.67 2.76 0.63
C PHE A 19 -1.33 1.78 -0.36
N ALA A 20 -2.64 1.61 -0.31
CA ALA A 20 -3.39 0.79 -1.27
C ALA A 20 -3.26 1.30 -2.72
N LEU A 21 -3.04 2.61 -2.92
CA LEU A 21 -2.73 3.19 -4.24
C LEU A 21 -1.41 2.66 -4.83
N PHE A 22 -0.46 2.24 -4.00
CA PHE A 22 0.79 1.63 -4.45
C PHE A 22 0.55 0.24 -5.00
N VAL A 23 -0.43 -0.49 -4.43
CA VAL A 23 -0.88 -1.79 -4.95
C VAL A 23 -1.57 -1.60 -6.30
N LYS A 24 -2.53 -0.67 -6.36
CA LYS A 24 -3.26 -0.33 -7.60
C LYS A 24 -2.33 0.08 -8.75
N ARG A 25 -1.23 0.77 -8.45
CA ARG A 25 -0.21 1.19 -9.42
C ARG A 25 0.85 0.11 -9.72
N GLY A 26 0.74 -1.08 -9.12
CA GLY A 26 1.67 -2.20 -9.32
C GLY A 26 3.03 -2.02 -8.67
N TYR A 27 3.17 -1.11 -7.70
CA TYR A 27 4.43 -0.90 -6.98
C TYR A 27 4.60 -1.85 -5.80
N VAL A 28 3.50 -2.39 -5.26
CA VAL A 28 3.46 -3.31 -4.12
C VAL A 28 2.44 -4.40 -4.45
N THR A 29 2.65 -5.64 -4.01
CA THR A 29 1.64 -6.70 -4.22
C THR A 29 0.55 -6.65 -3.14
N PRO A 30 -0.65 -7.23 -3.39
CA PRO A 30 -1.67 -7.39 -2.35
C PRO A 30 -1.17 -8.14 -1.10
N GLU A 31 -0.30 -9.13 -1.28
CA GLU A 31 0.31 -9.90 -0.20
C GLU A 31 1.23 -9.04 0.67
N GLU A 32 2.09 -8.23 0.04
CA GLU A 32 2.95 -7.28 0.75
C GLU A 32 2.13 -6.21 1.49
N TYR A 33 1.04 -5.75 0.87
CA TYR A 33 0.12 -4.82 1.53
C TYR A 33 -0.47 -5.43 2.81
N LYS A 34 -0.92 -6.68 2.74
CA LYS A 34 -1.46 -7.42 3.89
C LYS A 34 -0.40 -7.63 4.97
N GLU A 35 0.82 -8.02 4.60
CA GLU A 35 1.92 -8.19 5.55
C GLU A 35 2.26 -6.89 6.29
N MET A 36 2.19 -5.75 5.60
CA MET A 36 2.58 -4.44 6.12
C MET A 36 1.48 -3.73 6.91
N THR A 37 0.22 -3.96 6.58
CA THR A 37 -0.94 -3.25 7.14
C THR A 37 -1.80 -4.12 8.06
N GLY A 38 -1.70 -5.44 7.94
CA GLY A 38 -2.61 -6.40 8.56
C GLY A 38 -4.00 -6.48 7.91
N VAL A 39 -4.22 -5.76 6.81
CA VAL A 39 -5.53 -5.63 6.14
C VAL A 39 -5.46 -6.23 4.74
N ASP A 40 -6.49 -6.98 4.35
CA ASP A 40 -6.61 -7.46 2.96
C ASP A 40 -6.81 -6.28 1.99
N TYR A 41 -6.12 -6.34 0.85
CA TYR A 41 -6.26 -5.31 -0.18
C TYR A 41 -7.63 -5.39 -0.85
N ASP A 42 -8.35 -4.27 -0.84
CA ASP A 42 -9.64 -4.10 -1.50
C ASP A 42 -9.50 -3.13 -2.69
N PRO A 43 -9.56 -3.60 -3.94
CA PRO A 43 -9.38 -2.77 -5.11
C PRO A 43 -10.50 -1.75 -5.30
N GLU A 44 -11.69 -2.01 -4.74
CA GLU A 44 -12.80 -1.07 -4.81
C GLU A 44 -12.56 0.12 -3.90
N LYS A 45 -11.91 -0.06 -2.73
CA LYS A 45 -11.61 1.03 -1.79
C LYS A 45 -10.37 1.86 -2.16
N ALA A 46 -9.55 1.39 -3.09
CA ALA A 46 -8.34 2.10 -3.54
C ALA A 46 -8.69 3.26 -4.51
N HIS A 47 -9.31 4.31 -3.97
CA HIS A 47 -9.69 5.52 -4.69
C HIS A 47 -8.58 6.59 -4.66
N VAL A 48 -8.61 7.47 -5.67
CA VAL A 48 -7.57 8.45 -6.02
C VAL A 48 -7.47 9.57 -4.98
#